data_AF-A0A2W4UBN4-F1
#
_entry.id   AF-A0A2W4UBN4-F1
#
_cell.length_a   1.000
_cell.length_b   1.000
_cell.length_c   1.000
_cell.angle_alpha   90.00
_cell.angle_beta   90.00
_cell.angle_gamma   90.00
#
_symmetry.space_group_name_H-M   'P 1'
#
loop_
_entity.id
_entity.type
_entity.pdbx_description
1 polymer ?
#
loop_
_entity_poly.entity_id
_entity_poly.type
_entity_poly.pdbx_seq_one_letter_code
_entity_poly.pdbx_strand_id
1 'polypeptide(L)'
;MTSAEKFEILSAYLDDEASQAERRLVEQWIECDSLFRQQYQAQLRLKSALRSLPASLFDVAIAAEAYPADTQTDFEQTASEPKHILRKPRRYEARQTFYPHGSSHQR
;
A
#
# COMPACT_ATOMS: atom_id res chain seq x y z
N MET A 1 -18.72 -7.33 -6.02
CA MET A 1 -17.92 -6.63 -5.00
C MET A 1 -16.45 -6.88 -5.27
N THR A 2 -15.66 -5.83 -5.45
CA THR A 2 -14.24 -5.87 -5.76
C THR A 2 -13.41 -6.10 -4.48
N SER A 3 -12.12 -6.44 -4.64
CA SER A 3 -11.21 -6.55 -3.50
C SER A 3 -10.98 -5.20 -2.79
N ALA A 4 -11.10 -4.09 -3.51
CA ALA A 4 -10.91 -2.75 -2.95
C ALA A 4 -12.10 -2.34 -2.06
N GLU A 5 -13.33 -2.58 -2.53
CA GLU A 5 -14.54 -2.31 -1.75
C GLU A 5 -14.57 -3.14 -0.46
N LYS A 6 -14.12 -4.41 -0.53
CA LYS A 6 -14.02 -5.26 0.67
C LYS A 6 -12.99 -4.73 1.67
N PHE A 7 -11.89 -4.16 1.17
CA PHE A 7 -10.88 -3.54 2.01
C PHE A 7 -11.42 -2.27 2.70
N GLU A 8 -12.12 -1.41 1.95
CA GLU A 8 -12.72 -0.17 2.45
C GLU A 8 -13.71 -0.45 3.59
N ILE A 9 -14.61 -1.41 3.40
CA ILE A 9 -15.58 -1.83 4.43
C ILE A 9 -14.84 -2.41 5.65
N LEU A 10 -13.79 -3.20 5.44
CA LEU A 10 -13.00 -3.77 6.53
C LEU A 10 -12.29 -2.68 7.36
N SER A 11 -11.71 -1.66 6.71
CA SER A 11 -11.12 -0.52 7.42
C SER A 11 -12.17 0.24 8.23
N ALA A 12 -13.33 0.55 7.63
CA ALA A 12 -14.43 1.21 8.33
C ALA A 12 -14.92 0.38 9.53
N TYR A 13 -14.97 -0.95 9.40
CA TYR A 13 -15.34 -1.85 10.49
C TYR A 13 -14.35 -1.77 11.65
N LEU A 14 -13.06 -1.76 11.36
CA LEU A 14 -12.01 -1.67 12.37
C LEU A 14 -12.00 -0.33 13.10
N ASP A 15 -12.38 0.74 12.43
CA ASP A 15 -12.42 2.10 12.98
C ASP A 15 -13.78 2.46 13.61
N ASP A 16 -14.70 1.49 13.69
CA ASP A 16 -16.06 1.62 14.23
C ASP A 16 -17.01 2.51 13.39
N GLU A 17 -16.59 2.87 12.17
CA GLU A 17 -17.33 3.71 11.21
C GLU A 17 -18.25 2.90 10.27
N ALA A 18 -18.17 1.57 10.28
CA ALA A 18 -19.06 0.72 9.47
C ALA A 18 -20.51 0.72 9.98
N SER A 19 -21.45 0.76 9.03
CA SER A 19 -22.88 0.59 9.30
C SER A 19 -23.23 -0.81 9.81
N GLN A 20 -24.42 -0.97 10.42
CA GLN A 20 -24.83 -2.29 10.96
C GLN A 20 -24.94 -3.37 9.87
N ALA A 21 -25.33 -3.02 8.64
CA ALA A 21 -25.39 -3.96 7.53
C ALA A 21 -23.99 -4.44 7.13
N GLU A 22 -23.03 -3.52 7.05
CA GLU A 22 -21.63 -3.79 6.74
C GLU A 22 -20.94 -4.63 7.83
N ARG A 23 -21.27 -4.40 9.11
CA ARG A 23 -20.75 -5.22 10.22
C ARG A 23 -21.12 -6.69 10.07
N ARG A 24 -22.39 -6.98 9.80
CA ARG A 24 -22.86 -8.37 9.55
C ARG A 24 -22.17 -9.01 8.35
N LEU A 25 -21.95 -8.21 7.31
CA LEU A 25 -21.26 -8.63 6.10
C LEU A 25 -19.80 -9.03 6.39
N VAL A 26 -19.10 -8.21 7.18
CA VAL A 26 -17.73 -8.48 7.62
C VAL A 26 -17.67 -9.72 8.51
N GLU A 27 -18.59 -9.88 9.46
CA GLU A 27 -18.69 -11.08 10.31
C GLU A 27 -18.86 -12.35 9.46
N GLN A 28 -19.76 -12.32 8.47
CA GLN A 28 -19.95 -13.43 7.55
C GLN A 28 -18.69 -13.74 6.73
N TRP A 29 -17.95 -12.73 6.27
CA TRP A 29 -16.69 -12.95 5.55
C TRP A 29 -15.59 -13.52 6.44
N ILE A 30 -15.49 -13.07 7.69
CA ILE A 30 -14.55 -13.63 8.65
C ILE A 30 -14.83 -15.12 8.85
N GLU A 31 -16.10 -15.51 8.93
CA GLU A 31 -16.52 -16.91 9.08
C GLU A 31 -16.21 -17.75 7.84
N CYS A 32 -16.59 -17.28 6.65
CA CYS A 32 -16.57 -18.06 5.42
C CYS A 32 -15.25 -17.99 4.63
N ASP A 33 -14.44 -16.93 4.80
CA ASP A 33 -13.26 -16.67 3.98
C ASP A 33 -11.98 -16.61 4.83
N SER A 34 -11.17 -17.67 4.71
CA SER A 34 -9.90 -17.80 5.42
C SER A 34 -8.85 -16.75 5.05
N LEU A 35 -8.81 -16.30 3.79
CA LEU A 35 -7.90 -15.24 3.34
C LEU A 35 -8.33 -13.90 3.92
N PHE A 36 -9.64 -13.64 3.92
CA PHE A 36 -10.20 -12.44 4.53
C PHE A 36 -9.93 -12.38 6.03
N ARG A 37 -10.06 -13.50 6.74
CA ARG A 37 -9.69 -13.63 8.15
C ARG A 37 -8.22 -13.32 8.41
N GLN A 38 -7.32 -13.79 7.54
CA GLN A 38 -5.89 -13.48 7.64
C GLN A 38 -5.62 -11.98 7.47
N GLN A 39 -6.29 -11.34 6.50
CA GLN A 39 -6.19 -9.90 6.28
C GLN A 39 -6.70 -9.09 7.46
N TYR A 40 -7.84 -9.48 8.04
CA TYR A 40 -8.38 -8.89 9.27
C TYR A 40 -7.36 -8.98 10.43
N GLN A 41 -6.75 -10.14 10.64
CA GLN A 41 -5.72 -10.32 11.66
C GLN A 41 -4.47 -9.45 11.40
N ALA A 42 -4.05 -9.30 10.15
CA ALA A 42 -2.90 -8.46 9.80
C ALA A 42 -3.16 -6.98 10.12
N GLN A 43 -4.35 -6.46 9.79
CA GLN A 43 -4.74 -5.09 10.11
C GLN A 43 -4.87 -4.86 11.62
N LEU A 44 -5.42 -5.81 12.38
CA LEU A 44 -5.46 -5.73 13.84
C LEU A 44 -4.05 -5.64 14.46
N ARG A 45 -3.12 -6.46 13.99
CA ARG A 45 -1.72 -6.42 14.44
C ARG A 45 -1.07 -5.09 14.14
N LEU A 46 -1.29 -4.54 12.94
CA LEU A 46 -0.79 -3.23 12.55
C LEU A 46 -1.35 -2.13 13.47
N LYS A 47 -2.67 -2.13 13.70
CA LYS A 47 -3.33 -1.15 14.57
C LYS A 47 -2.81 -1.21 16.01
N SER A 48 -2.59 -2.41 16.54
CA SER A 48 -1.96 -2.62 17.85
C SER A 48 -0.51 -2.12 17.88
N ALA A 49 0.28 -2.39 16.84
CA ALA A 49 1.66 -1.95 16.74
C ALA A 49 1.74 -0.41 16.71
N LEU A 50 0.91 0.24 15.89
CA LEU A 50 0.84 1.70 15.81
C LEU A 50 0.44 2.33 17.16
N ARG A 51 -0.53 1.74 17.87
CA ARG A 51 -0.93 2.21 19.20
C ARG A 51 0.15 2.03 20.28
N SER A 52 1.10 1.12 20.05
CA SER A 52 2.23 0.90 20.96
C SER A 52 3.41 1.87 20.72
N LEU A 53 3.40 2.59 19.60
CA LEU A 53 4.44 3.58 19.33
C LEU A 53 4.28 4.80 20.24
N PRO A 54 5.39 5.36 20.76
CA PRO A 54 5.33 6.57 21.56
C PRO A 54 4.90 7.75 20.69
N ALA A 55 4.02 8.61 21.23
CA ALA A 55 3.55 9.81 20.52
C ALA A 55 4.70 10.72 20.07
N SER A 56 5.80 10.75 20.84
CA SER A 56 7.03 11.49 20.51
C SER A 56 7.69 11.10 19.18
N LEU A 57 7.36 9.92 18.65
CA LEU A 57 7.83 9.50 17.32
C LEU A 57 7.16 10.34 16.21
N PHE A 58 5.93 10.81 16.43
CA PHE A 58 5.19 11.65 15.49
C PHE A 58 5.47 13.15 15.69
N ASP A 59 5.89 13.56 16.89
CA ASP A 59 6.21 14.96 17.20
C ASP A 59 7.36 15.52 16.33
N VAL A 60 8.37 14.69 16.01
CA VAL A 60 9.51 15.09 15.16
C VAL A 60 9.09 15.33 13.71
N ALA A 61 8.11 14.57 13.21
CA ALA A 61 7.65 14.68 11.83
C ALA A 61 6.81 15.95 11.59
N ILE A 62 5.95 16.31 12.55
CA ILE A 62 5.13 17.53 12.49
C ILE A 62 6.00 18.78 12.67
N ALA A 63 7.02 18.73 13.53
CA ALA A 63 7.96 19.84 13.70
C ALA A 63 8.81 20.12 12.44
N ALA A 64 9.11 19.10 11.63
CA ALA A 64 9.87 19.25 10.38
C ALA A 64 9.06 19.93 9.26
N GLU A 65 7.73 19.83 9.28
CA GLU A 65 6.84 20.56 8.35
C GLU A 65 6.59 22.02 8.78
N ALA A 66 6.85 22.36 10.05
CA ALA A 66 6.68 23.69 10.62
C ALA A 66 7.94 24.58 10.49
N TYR A 67 8.76 24.37 9.46
CA TYR A 67 9.79 25.35 9.10
C TYR A 67 9.13 26.54 8.37
N PRO A 68 9.36 27.79 8.80
CA PRO A 68 8.68 28.96 8.26
C PRO A 68 9.08 29.24 6.80
N ALA A 69 8.09 29.67 6.04
CA ALA A 69 8.16 30.06 4.64
C ALA A 69 8.89 31.40 4.41
N ASP A 70 10.12 31.56 4.93
CA ASP A 70 10.96 32.74 4.69
C ASP A 70 12.42 32.34 4.51
N THR A 71 12.72 31.68 3.39
CA THR A 71 13.97 31.92 2.68
C THR A 71 13.63 32.16 1.23
N GLN A 72 13.24 33.39 0.93
CA GLN A 72 13.39 33.98 -0.38
C GLN A 72 14.87 33.83 -0.76
N THR A 73 15.15 32.76 -1.49
CA THR A 73 16.46 32.54 -2.06
C THR A 73 16.40 33.17 -3.43
N ASP A 74 16.88 34.41 -3.52
CA ASP A 74 17.30 35.02 -4.77
C ASP A 74 18.38 34.13 -5.40
N PHE A 75 17.94 33.12 -6.16
CA PHE A 75 18.80 32.49 -7.16
C PHE A 75 18.40 33.07 -8.50
N GLU A 76 19.19 34.07 -8.89
CA GLU A 76 19.25 34.61 -10.23
C GLU A 76 19.18 33.49 -11.28
N GLN A 77 18.19 33.67 -12.14
CA GLN A 77 17.96 32.90 -13.34
C GLN A 77 19.12 33.15 -14.32
N THR A 78 20.20 32.36 -14.23
CA THR A 78 21.15 32.23 -15.34
C THR A 78 20.88 30.91 -16.06
N ALA A 79 20.35 31.07 -17.27
CA ALA A 79 20.02 30.01 -18.20
C ALA A 79 21.21 29.08 -18.44
N SER A 80 21.00 27.78 -18.27
CA SER A 80 21.79 26.74 -18.94
C SER A 80 20.95 25.48 -19.10
N GLU A 81 20.62 25.23 -20.36
CA GLU A 81 19.94 24.10 -21.03
C GLU A 81 19.66 22.79 -20.25
N PRO A 82 18.48 22.18 -20.47
CA PRO A 82 18.18 20.84 -19.96
C PRO A 82 18.93 19.76 -20.75
N LYS A 83 19.95 19.14 -20.14
CA LYS A 83 20.49 17.87 -20.64
C LYS A 83 19.45 16.77 -20.45
N HIS A 84 18.90 16.31 -21.57
CA HIS A 84 18.07 15.12 -21.74
C HIS A 84 18.60 13.94 -20.90
N ILE A 85 17.99 13.64 -19.76
CA ILE A 85 18.16 12.35 -19.08
C ILE A 85 17.15 11.38 -19.71
N LEU A 86 17.63 10.67 -20.72
CA LEU A 86 16.98 9.55 -21.38
C LEU A 86 16.67 8.44 -20.35
N ARG A 87 15.47 8.45 -19.77
CA ARG A 87 14.96 7.32 -18.97
C ARG A 87 14.55 6.20 -19.93
N LYS A 88 15.32 5.11 -19.93
CA LYS A 88 15.00 3.88 -20.67
C LYS A 88 13.67 3.29 -20.17
N PRO A 89 12.78 2.79 -21.04
CA PRO A 89 11.56 2.11 -20.60
C PRO A 89 11.89 0.75 -19.98
N ARG A 90 11.28 0.47 -18.82
CA ARG A 90 11.23 -0.88 -18.21
C ARG A 90 10.50 -1.82 -19.18
N ARG A 91 11.23 -2.77 -19.73
CA ARG A 91 10.72 -3.82 -20.60
C ARG A 91 9.94 -4.83 -19.73
N TYR A 92 8.62 -4.83 -19.83
CA TYR A 92 7.79 -5.93 -19.34
C TYR A 92 7.90 -7.07 -20.35
N GLU A 93 8.62 -8.14 -20.02
CA GLU A 93 8.51 -9.40 -20.76
C GLU A 93 7.50 -10.29 -20.04
N ALA A 94 6.29 -10.32 -20.58
CA ALA A 94 5.33 -11.38 -20.35
C ALA A 94 5.62 -12.53 -21.31
N ARG A 95 6.03 -13.71 -20.80
CA ARG A 95 5.88 -15.00 -21.47
C ARG A 95 5.69 -16.08 -20.40
N GLN A 96 4.44 -16.42 -20.13
CA GLN A 96 3.77 -17.60 -20.69
C GLN A 96 4.40 -18.91 -20.20
N THR A 97 3.76 -19.47 -19.18
CA THR A 97 3.90 -20.85 -18.73
C THR A 97 3.53 -21.82 -19.86
N PHE A 98 4.42 -22.76 -20.19
CA PHE A 98 4.04 -23.97 -20.91
C PHE A 98 4.97 -25.14 -20.52
N TYR A 99 4.44 -26.07 -19.74
CA TYR A 99 4.83 -27.49 -19.68
C TYR A 99 3.51 -28.26 -19.88
N PRO A 100 3.46 -29.55 -20.31
CA PRO A 100 4.55 -30.51 -20.51
C PRO A 100 4.44 -31.36 -21.82
N HIS A 101 5.46 -32.19 -22.05
CA HIS A 101 5.51 -33.50 -22.75
C HIS A 101 6.94 -33.61 -23.34
N GLY A 102 7.76 -34.62 -23.11
CA GLY A 102 7.51 -36.05 -22.98
C GLY A 102 8.38 -36.75 -24.05
N SER A 103 9.11 -37.80 -23.66
CA SER A 103 10.02 -38.65 -24.46
C SER A 103 11.47 -38.15 -24.56
N SER A 104 12.43 -38.70 -23.82
CA SER A 104 13.02 -40.06 -23.89
C SER A 104 13.66 -40.36 -25.25
N HIS A 105 15.00 -40.48 -25.26
CA HIS A 105 15.87 -41.34 -26.09
C HIS A 105 17.32 -41.01 -25.64
N GLN A 106 18.09 -41.88 -24.97
CA GLN A 106 18.82 -43.05 -25.51
C GLN A 106 19.35 -42.74 -26.92
N ARG A 107 20.66 -42.76 -27.21
CA ARG A 107 21.73 -43.66 -26.78
C ARG A 107 23.06 -43.04 -27.20
#